data_AF-C2ENS6-F1
#
_entry.id   AF-C2ENS6-F1
#
_cell.length_a   1.000
_cell.length_b   1.000
_cell.length_c   1.000
_cell.angle_alpha   90.00
_cell.angle_beta   90.00
_cell.angle_gamma   90.00
#
_symmetry.space_group_name_H-M   'P 1'
#
loop_
_entity.id
_entity.type
_entity.pdbx_description
1 polymer ?
#
loop_
_entity_poly.entity_id
_entity_poly.type
_entity_poly.pdbx_seq_one_letter_code
_entity_poly.pdbx_strand_id
1 'polypeptide(L)'
;NIIILGLFAFMSVPVLQSYILILAKSYTPESMDIASSLNISSFSFGIVLGSFVGGQALNIWGLRSTALIAGMLLAITLIMMLIEMNLEKKRQTLVQVES
;
A
#
# COMPACT_ATOMS: atom_id res chain seq x y z
N ASN A 1 -9.97 17.04 -19.50
CA ASN A 1 -9.36 15.72 -19.79
C ASN A 1 -8.69 15.08 -18.57
N ILE A 2 -7.88 15.81 -17.79
CA ILE A 2 -7.14 15.27 -16.62
C ILE A 2 -8.07 14.69 -15.53
N ILE A 3 -9.25 15.29 -15.32
CA ILE A 3 -10.21 14.84 -14.29
C ILE A 3 -10.66 13.39 -14.54
N ILE A 4 -10.88 13.01 -15.79
CA ILE A 4 -11.33 11.65 -16.16
C ILE A 4 -10.22 10.63 -15.84
N LEU A 5 -8.98 10.92 -16.25
CA LEU A 5 -7.82 10.07 -15.95
C LEU A 5 -7.57 9.94 -14.43
N GLY A 6 -7.73 11.03 -13.68
CA GLY A 6 -7.62 11.03 -12.23
C GLY A 6 -8.72 10.20 -11.55
N LEU A 7 -9.96 10.26 -12.07
CA LEU A 7 -11.08 9.46 -11.57
C LEU A 7 -10.84 7.96 -11.78
N PHE A 8 -10.38 7.56 -12.97
CA PHE A 8 -10.04 6.17 -13.29
C PHE A 8 -8.90 5.64 -12.42
N ALA A 9 -7.84 6.43 -12.23
CA ALA A 9 -6.73 6.05 -11.37
C ALA A 9 -7.14 5.88 -9.90
N PHE A 10 -7.97 6.79 -9.39
CA PHE A 10 -8.45 6.73 -8.00
C PHE A 10 -9.41 5.56 -7.76
N MET A 11 -10.29 5.24 -8.71
CA MET A 11 -11.27 4.15 -8.57
C MET A 11 -10.65 2.76 -8.50
N SER A 12 -9.46 2.56 -9.08
CA SER A 12 -8.81 1.24 -9.10
C SER A 12 -8.52 0.69 -7.69
N VAL A 13 -8.16 1.56 -6.74
CA VAL A 13 -7.78 1.20 -5.37
C VAL A 13 -8.97 0.75 -4.50
N PRO A 14 -10.06 1.52 -4.34
CA PRO A 14 -11.21 1.14 -3.52
C PRO A 14 -12.03 -0.01 -4.12
N VAL A 15 -12.02 -0.20 -5.44
CA VAL A 15 -12.70 -1.33 -6.10
C VAL A 15 -12.10 -2.66 -5.64
N LEU A 16 -10.77 -2.77 -5.60
CA LEU A 16 -10.10 -4.01 -5.19
C LEU A 16 -10.26 -4.24 -3.68
N GLN A 17 -10.20 -3.19 -2.86
CA GLN A 17 -10.41 -3.30 -1.41
C GLN A 17 -11.82 -3.75 -1.05
N SER A 18 -12.84 -3.21 -1.72
CA SER A 18 -14.25 -3.58 -1.49
C SER A 18 -14.55 -5.01 -1.93
N TYR A 19 -13.95 -5.47 -3.03
CA TYR A 19 -14.12 -6.83 -3.53
C TYR A 19 -13.61 -7.88 -2.53
N ILE A 20 -12.42 -7.66 -1.96
CA ILE A 20 -11.83 -8.55 -0.94
C ILE A 20 -12.70 -8.55 0.33
N LEU A 21 -13.20 -7.38 0.73
CA LEU A 21 -14.13 -7.19 1.86
C LEU A 21 -15.43 -7.98 1.70
N ILE A 22 -15.99 -8.01 0.48
CA ILE A 22 -17.20 -8.80 0.21
C ILE A 22 -16.87 -10.29 0.25
N LEU A 23 -15.75 -10.71 -0.34
CA LEU A 23 -15.34 -12.10 -0.39
C LEU A 23 -15.17 -12.68 1.02
N ALA A 24 -14.28 -12.12 1.84
CA ALA A 24 -13.99 -12.73 3.14
C ALA A 24 -15.11 -12.52 4.20
N LYS A 25 -16.07 -11.61 4.01
CA LYS A 25 -17.29 -11.56 4.85
C LYS A 25 -18.10 -12.84 4.72
N SER A 26 -18.00 -13.50 3.57
CA SER A 26 -18.66 -14.78 3.27
C SER A 26 -17.93 -15.99 3.89
N TYR A 27 -16.60 -15.91 4.09
CA TYR A 27 -15.76 -17.06 4.45
C TYR A 27 -15.20 -17.01 5.88
N THR A 28 -14.85 -15.83 6.42
CA THR A 28 -14.24 -15.66 7.76
C THR A 28 -14.57 -14.26 8.34
N PRO A 29 -15.82 -14.00 8.76
CA PRO A 29 -16.29 -12.67 9.14
C PRO A 29 -15.56 -12.05 10.35
N GLU A 30 -15.20 -12.82 11.38
CA GLU A 30 -14.57 -12.27 12.60
C GLU A 30 -13.16 -11.69 12.36
N SER A 31 -12.36 -12.31 11.50
CA SER A 31 -10.98 -11.85 11.27
C SER A 31 -10.89 -10.73 10.23
N MET A 32 -11.87 -10.63 9.32
CA MET A 32 -11.79 -9.59 8.30
C MET A 32 -12.16 -8.20 8.80
N ASP A 33 -13.09 -8.04 9.72
CA ASP A 33 -13.44 -6.70 10.21
C ASP A 33 -12.21 -6.02 10.90
N ILE A 34 -11.38 -6.81 11.58
CA ILE A 34 -10.12 -6.34 12.17
C ILE A 34 -9.07 -6.10 11.07
N ALA A 35 -8.90 -7.02 10.11
CA ALA A 35 -7.93 -6.86 9.02
C ALA A 35 -8.23 -5.65 8.12
N SER A 36 -9.51 -5.42 7.83
CA SER A 36 -9.99 -4.31 7.01
C SER A 36 -9.83 -2.97 7.74
N SER A 37 -10.26 -2.87 9.00
CA SER A 37 -10.08 -1.65 9.80
C SER A 37 -8.60 -1.33 10.03
N LEU A 38 -7.76 -2.36 10.21
CA LEU A 38 -6.31 -2.20 10.28
C LEU A 38 -5.69 -1.73 8.95
N ASN A 39 -6.18 -2.24 7.81
CA ASN A 39 -5.75 -1.81 6.47
C ASN A 39 -6.10 -0.34 6.21
N ILE A 40 -7.34 0.05 6.51
CA ILE A 40 -7.80 1.45 6.40
C ILE A 40 -6.99 2.36 7.34
N SER A 41 -6.77 1.94 8.58
CA SER A 41 -5.97 2.69 9.56
C SER A 41 -4.51 2.85 9.11
N SER A 42 -3.90 1.78 8.60
CA SER A 42 -2.53 1.79 8.07
C SER A 42 -2.40 2.72 6.86
N PHE A 43 -3.40 2.75 5.98
CA PHE A 43 -3.45 3.67 4.85
C PHE A 43 -3.53 5.13 5.30
N SER A 44 -4.47 5.45 6.20
CA SER A 44 -4.59 6.81 6.75
C SER A 44 -3.33 7.24 7.50
N PHE A 45 -2.72 6.33 8.26
CA PHE A 45 -1.46 6.58 8.96
C PHE A 45 -0.31 6.84 7.98
N GLY A 46 -0.21 6.06 6.90
CA GLY A 46 0.75 6.28 5.82
C GLY A 46 0.59 7.65 5.15
N ILE A 47 -0.65 8.11 4.91
CA ILE A 47 -0.91 9.45 4.37
C ILE A 47 -0.45 10.53 5.36
N VAL A 48 -0.74 10.39 6.65
CA VAL A 48 -0.34 11.36 7.68
C VAL A 48 1.19 11.44 7.77
N LEU A 49 1.87 10.29 7.85
CA LEU A 49 3.34 10.24 7.86
C LEU A 49 3.94 10.79 6.57
N GLY A 50 3.41 10.42 5.41
CA GLY A 50 3.88 10.89 4.12
C GLY A 50 3.69 12.39 3.96
N SER A 51 2.54 12.93 4.40
CA SER A 51 2.26 14.36 4.40
C SER A 51 3.15 15.12 5.38
N PHE A 52 3.46 14.54 6.54
CA PHE A 52 4.37 15.14 7.53
C PHE A 52 5.80 15.22 6.98
N VAL A 53 6.34 14.10 6.48
CA VAL A 53 7.69 14.05 5.89
C VAL A 53 7.78 14.92 4.64
N GLY A 54 6.79 14.84 3.75
CA GLY A 54 6.69 15.66 2.55
C GLY A 54 6.53 17.16 2.84
N GLY A 55 5.79 17.52 3.88
CA GLY A 55 5.62 18.90 4.36
C GLY A 55 6.91 19.49 4.92
N GLN A 56 7.64 18.72 5.73
CA GLN A 56 8.96 19.13 6.22
C GLN A 56 9.96 19.27 5.07
N ALA A 57 9.93 18.36 4.09
CA ALA A 57 10.77 18.43 2.90
C ALA A 57 10.50 19.68 2.04
N LEU A 58 9.22 20.05 1.86
CA LEU A 58 8.79 21.25 1.15
C LEU A 58 9.39 22.52 1.75
N ASN A 59 9.39 22.62 3.08
CA ASN A 59 9.83 23.82 3.81
C ASN A 59 11.33 24.07 3.68
N ILE A 60 12.14 23.02 3.51
CA ILE A 60 13.60 23.12 3.55
C ILE A 60 14.21 23.15 2.12
N TRP A 61 13.64 22.43 1.13
CA TRP A 61 14.27 22.22 -0.20
C TRP A 61 13.39 22.67 -1.39
N GLY A 62 12.16 23.15 -1.14
CA GLY A 62 11.23 23.59 -2.17
C GLY A 62 10.55 22.46 -2.97
N LEU A 63 9.54 22.82 -3.77
CA LEU A 63 8.58 21.91 -4.43
C LEU A 63 9.21 20.83 -5.33
N ARG A 64 10.40 21.07 -5.90
CA ARG A 64 11.08 20.11 -6.79
C ARG A 64 11.75 18.95 -6.02
N SER A 65 12.19 19.16 -4.78
CA SER A 65 12.80 18.08 -3.98
C SER A 65 11.78 17.12 -3.38
N THR A 66 10.52 17.56 -3.21
CA THR A 66 9.44 16.70 -2.71
C THR A 66 9.19 15.50 -3.63
N ALA A 67 9.32 15.68 -4.95
CA ALA A 67 9.20 14.59 -5.92
C ALA A 67 10.35 13.57 -5.80
N LEU A 68 11.58 14.05 -5.55
CA LEU A 68 12.75 13.18 -5.35
C LEU A 68 12.65 12.40 -4.04
N ILE A 69 12.18 13.05 -2.96
CA ILE A 69 12.00 12.40 -1.66
C ILE A 69 10.88 11.37 -1.73
N ALA A 70 9.76 11.69 -2.39
CA ALA A 70 8.70 10.72 -2.65
C ALA A 70 9.22 9.55 -3.52
N GLY A 71 10.01 9.83 -4.55
CA GLY A 71 10.64 8.81 -5.39
C GLY A 71 11.60 7.90 -4.63
N MET A 72 12.40 8.46 -3.72
CA MET A 72 13.32 7.68 -2.87
C MET A 72 12.53 6.78 -1.89
N LEU A 73 11.46 7.31 -1.31
CA LEU A 73 10.59 6.56 -0.39
C LEU A 73 9.88 5.42 -1.14
N LEU A 74 9.41 5.66 -2.36
CA LEU A 74 8.87 4.63 -3.25
C LEU A 74 9.92 3.57 -3.62
N ALA A 75 11.17 3.97 -3.89
CA ALA A 75 12.25 3.05 -4.20
C ALA A 75 12.55 2.12 -3.01
N ILE A 76 12.57 2.64 -1.79
CA ILE A 76 12.74 1.85 -0.56
C ILE A 76 11.59 0.83 -0.42
N THR A 77 10.35 1.27 -0.58
CA THR A 77 9.17 0.39 -0.51
C THR A 77 9.21 -0.70 -1.58
N LEU A 78 9.64 -0.37 -2.81
CA LEU A 78 9.82 -1.33 -3.90
C LEU A 78 10.87 -2.39 -3.57
N ILE A 79 12.00 -2.00 -2.98
CA ILE A 79 13.05 -2.93 -2.56
C ILE A 79 12.51 -3.88 -1.48
N MET A 80 11.81 -3.35 -0.48
CA MET A 80 11.19 -4.16 0.57
C MET A 80 10.17 -5.14 0.01
N MET A 81 9.27 -4.69 -0.88
CA MET A 81 8.30 -5.55 -1.55
C MET A 81 8.98 -6.65 -2.36
N LEU A 82 10.04 -6.33 -3.11
CA LEU A 82 10.80 -7.33 -3.86
C LEU A 82 11.45 -8.36 -2.94
N ILE A 83 11.99 -7.94 -1.80
CA ILE A 83 12.57 -8.85 -0.80
C ILE A 83 11.49 -9.78 -0.24
N GLU A 84 10.33 -9.26 0.15
CA GLU A 84 9.19 -10.06 0.65
C GLU A 84 8.70 -11.07 -0.40
N MET A 85 8.56 -10.65 -1.65
CA MET A 85 8.15 -11.56 -2.74
C MET A 85 9.14 -12.71 -2.93
N ASN A 86 10.45 -12.46 -2.77
CA ASN A 86 11.46 -13.51 -2.86
C ASN A 86 11.45 -14.44 -1.63
N LEU A 87 11.19 -13.90 -0.45
CA LEU A 87 11.02 -14.67 0.80
C LEU A 87 9.78 -15.56 0.75
N GLU A 88 8.66 -15.04 0.22
CA GLU A 88 7.42 -15.78 0.09
C GLU A 88 7.56 -16.94 -0.90
N LYS A 89 8.23 -16.72 -2.05
CA LYS A 89 8.57 -17.80 -2.98
C LYS A 89 9.35 -18.93 -2.30
N LYS A 90 10.38 -18.59 -1.50
CA LYS A 90 11.15 -19.60 -0.75
C LYS A 90 10.30 -20.33 0.28
N ARG A 91 9.41 -19.61 1.00
CA ARG A 91 8.53 -20.20 2.01
C ARG A 91 7.53 -21.19 1.39
N GLN A 92 6.99 -20.88 0.21
CA GLN A 92 6.08 -21.77 -0.51
C GLN A 92 6.77 -23.04 -1.03
N THR A 93 8.02 -22.95 -1.49
CA THR A 93 8.78 -24.13 -1.94
C THR A 93 9.15 -25.07 -0.80
N LEU A 94 9.48 -24.54 0.39
CA LEU A 94 9.81 -25.37 1.56
C LEU A 94 8.59 -26.12 2.10
N VAL A 95 7.41 -25.48 2.13
CA VAL A 95 6.16 -26.15 2.56
C VAL A 95 5.76 -27.28 1.61
N GLN A 96 6.02 -27.16 0.30
CA GLN A 96 5.77 -28.22 -0.70
C GLN A 96 6.80 -29.37 -0.70
N VAL A 97 7.97 -29.18 -0.08
CA VAL A 97 8.99 -30.24 0.06
C VAL A 97 8.81 -31.00 1.39
N GLU A 98 8.14 -30.40 2.37
CA GLU A 98 7.83 -31.00 3.68
C GLU A 98 6.43 -31.66 3.74
N SER A 99 5.63 -31.58 2.67
CA SER A 99 4.34 -32.28 2.50
C SER A 99 4.38 -33.33 1.39
#